data_AF-A0AB35Y6T9-F1
#
_entry.id   AF-A0AB35Y6T9-F1
#
_cell.length_a   1.000
_cell.length_b   1.000
_cell.length_c   1.000
_cell.angle_alpha   90.00
_cell.angle_beta   90.00
_cell.angle_gamma   90.00
#
_symmetry.space_group_name_H-M   'P 1'
#
loop_
_entity.id
_entity.type
_entity.pdbx_description
1 polymer ?
#
loop_
_entity_poly.entity_id
_entity_poly.type
_entity_poly.pdbx_seq_one_letter_code
_entity_poly.pdbx_strand_id
1 'polypeptide(L)'
;MNPSNETLFFESIRKALAAEEDELQQLLKQNSSLYRQQNIHGIGCLYETTLVYLVWKQLMRNRFPLEIFWECPYPDQPTLHADMALLTEDRQVDSLIEYKLWKYEDAKEIRGDVEKYQRSSFQGGKYLVIFEVYGGDFDANTEYLLQSFPNVSLVNRTTIASVFYDTAKQCDVTKQIHIYMLRMK
;
A
#
# COMPACT_ATOMS: atom_id res chain seq x y z
N MET A 1 -15.76 1.55 5.41
CA MET A 1 -15.12 2.39 6.45
C MET A 1 -15.79 3.74 6.48
N ASN A 2 -15.97 4.33 7.66
CA ASN A 2 -16.33 5.75 7.79
C ASN A 2 -15.07 6.64 7.64
N PRO A 3 -15.20 7.97 7.47
CA PRO A 3 -14.05 8.86 7.27
C PRO A 3 -13.01 8.85 8.40
N SER A 4 -13.44 8.64 9.65
CA SER A 4 -12.52 8.51 10.78
C SER A 4 -11.68 7.23 10.67
N ASN A 5 -12.32 6.12 10.29
CA ASN A 5 -11.64 4.84 10.08
C ASN A 5 -10.71 4.90 8.86
N GLU A 6 -11.09 5.59 7.79
CA GLU A 6 -10.21 5.84 6.63
C GLU A 6 -8.92 6.56 7.05
N THR A 7 -9.04 7.60 7.89
CA THR A 7 -7.89 8.34 8.41
C THR A 7 -6.98 7.47 9.28
N LEU A 8 -7.56 6.72 10.22
CA LEU A 8 -6.81 5.82 11.11
C LEU A 8 -6.14 4.68 10.35
N PHE A 9 -6.81 4.14 9.33
CA PHE A 9 -6.27 3.09 8.48
C PHE A 9 -5.07 3.60 7.69
N PHE A 10 -5.20 4.78 7.07
CA PHE A 10 -4.12 5.41 6.31
C PHE A 10 -2.90 5.73 7.19
N GLU A 11 -3.12 6.30 8.37
CA GLU A 11 -2.03 6.56 9.33
C GLU A 11 -1.36 5.27 9.81
N SER A 12 -2.11 4.16 9.92
CA SER A 12 -1.55 2.85 10.25
C SER A 12 -0.65 2.33 9.14
N ILE A 13 -1.01 2.53 7.87
CA ILE A 13 -0.14 2.23 6.73
C ILE A 13 1.15 3.02 6.85
N ARG A 14 1.06 4.35 6.91
CA ARG A 14 2.24 5.23 6.98
C ARG A 14 3.17 4.85 8.13
N LYS A 15 2.61 4.60 9.32
CA LYS A 15 3.37 4.22 10.51
C LYS A 15 4.05 2.86 10.35
N ALA A 16 3.35 1.87 9.77
CA ALA A 16 3.92 0.54 9.53
C ALA A 16 5.14 0.62 8.62
N LEU A 17 5.00 1.33 7.50
CA LEU A 17 6.04 1.43 6.49
C LEU A 17 7.24 2.27 6.97
N ALA A 18 6.99 3.39 7.65
CA ALA A 18 8.08 4.20 8.21
C ALA A 18 8.88 3.43 9.27
N ALA A 19 8.20 2.70 10.16
CA ALA A 19 8.88 1.90 11.19
C ALA A 19 9.73 0.76 10.58
N GLU A 20 9.22 0.10 9.54
CA GLU A 20 9.97 -0.95 8.85
C GLU A 20 11.19 -0.38 8.12
N GLU A 21 11.03 0.77 7.44
CA GLU A 21 12.16 1.45 6.80
C GLU A 21 13.25 1.78 7.82
N ASP A 22 12.89 2.37 8.97
CA ASP A 22 13.85 2.71 10.03
C ASP A 22 14.61 1.46 10.53
N GLU A 23 13.89 0.36 10.75
CA GLU A 23 14.49 -0.92 11.18
C GLU A 23 15.43 -1.49 10.11
N LEU A 24 14.99 -1.54 8.85
CA LEU A 24 15.81 -2.02 7.73
C LEU A 24 17.06 -1.17 7.54
N GLN A 25 16.96 0.16 7.64
CA GLN A 25 18.12 1.05 7.54
C GLN A 25 19.12 0.82 8.67
N GLN A 26 18.64 0.62 9.90
CA GLN A 26 19.52 0.28 11.02
C GLN A 26 20.26 -1.04 10.78
N LEU A 27 19.55 -2.08 10.32
CA LEU A 27 20.12 -3.40 10.03
C LEU A 27 21.12 -3.35 8.86
N LEU A 28 20.81 -2.63 7.80
CA LEU A 28 21.69 -2.45 6.64
C LEU A 28 22.98 -1.72 7.02
N LYS A 29 22.88 -0.67 7.84
CA LYS A 29 24.07 0.05 8.35
C LYS A 29 24.98 -0.87 9.16
N GLN A 30 24.41 -1.69 10.03
CA GLN A 30 25.15 -2.66 10.86
C GLN A 30 25.82 -3.76 10.02
N ASN A 31 25.26 -4.08 8.85
CA ASN A 31 25.73 -5.16 7.98
C ASN A 31 26.25 -4.66 6.62
N SER A 32 26.66 -3.39 6.54
CA SER A 32 26.94 -2.72 5.26
C SER A 32 27.96 -3.43 4.37
N SER A 33 28.95 -4.13 4.93
CA SER A 33 29.93 -4.90 4.16
C SER A 33 29.31 -6.02 3.32
N LEU A 34 28.17 -6.57 3.74
CA LEU A 34 27.47 -7.65 3.05
C LEU A 34 26.45 -7.13 2.03
N TYR A 35 25.82 -5.99 2.31
CA TYR A 35 24.66 -5.52 1.55
C TYR A 35 24.98 -4.35 0.60
N ARG A 36 26.15 -3.69 0.70
CA ARG A 36 26.54 -2.51 -0.09
C ARG A 36 26.45 -2.68 -1.62
N GLN A 37 26.34 -3.89 -2.16
CA GLN A 37 26.26 -4.11 -3.61
C GLN A 37 24.83 -4.33 -4.15
N GLN A 38 23.79 -4.26 -3.31
CA GLN A 38 22.42 -4.41 -3.80
C GLN A 38 21.87 -3.05 -4.29
N ASN A 39 21.24 -3.06 -5.47
CA ASN A 39 20.67 -1.86 -6.09
C ASN A 39 19.39 -1.36 -5.40
N ILE A 40 18.80 -2.16 -4.51
CA ILE A 40 17.53 -1.86 -3.83
C ILE A 40 17.65 -2.26 -2.36
N HIS A 41 17.28 -1.35 -1.48
CA HIS A 41 17.33 -1.47 -0.03
C HIS A 41 16.06 -0.91 0.60
N GLY A 42 15.96 -1.05 1.93
CA GLY A 42 14.80 -0.58 2.69
C GLY A 42 13.51 -1.25 2.24
N ILE A 43 12.41 -0.53 2.35
CA ILE A 43 11.08 -1.02 2.02
C ILE A 43 10.90 -1.29 0.53
N GLY A 44 11.75 -0.71 -0.33
CA GLY A 44 11.76 -0.96 -1.77
C GLY A 44 12.12 -2.40 -2.16
N CYS A 45 12.74 -3.18 -1.26
CA CYS A 45 13.04 -4.58 -1.52
C CYS A 45 11.90 -5.55 -1.16
N LEU A 46 10.83 -5.04 -0.53
CA LEU A 46 9.73 -5.88 -0.03
C LEU A 46 8.72 -6.20 -1.14
N TYR A 47 8.17 -7.41 -1.07
CA TYR A 47 7.03 -7.81 -1.88
C TYR A 47 5.73 -7.25 -1.31
N GLU A 48 4.72 -7.08 -2.17
CA GLU A 48 3.38 -6.56 -1.82
C GLU A 48 2.80 -7.25 -0.57
N THR A 49 2.77 -8.59 -0.53
CA THR A 49 2.29 -9.37 0.61
C THR A 49 3.00 -9.03 1.92
N THR A 50 4.29 -8.69 1.88
CA THR A 50 5.04 -8.28 3.07
C THR A 50 4.56 -6.92 3.57
N LEU A 51 4.30 -5.98 2.65
CA LEU A 51 3.70 -4.68 3.01
C LEU A 51 2.32 -4.86 3.64
N VAL A 52 1.47 -5.72 3.07
CA VAL A 52 0.15 -6.04 3.63
C VAL A 52 0.27 -6.58 5.06
N TYR A 53 1.20 -7.51 5.28
CA TYR A 53 1.46 -8.07 6.61
C TYR A 53 1.90 -7.02 7.63
N LEU A 54 2.76 -6.08 7.23
CA LEU A 54 3.20 -4.98 8.10
C LEU A 54 2.02 -4.08 8.49
N VAL A 55 1.17 -3.73 7.53
CA VAL A 55 -0.05 -2.93 7.78
C VAL A 55 -0.99 -3.67 8.72
N TRP A 56 -1.25 -4.95 8.47
CA TRP A 56 -2.07 -5.81 9.34
C TRP A 56 -1.58 -5.81 10.79
N LYS A 57 -0.29 -6.08 11.01
CA LYS A 57 0.34 -6.00 12.35
C LYS A 57 0.13 -4.64 13.00
N GLN A 58 0.28 -3.56 12.23
CA GLN A 58 0.17 -2.21 12.77
C GLN A 58 -1.27 -1.83 13.13
N LEU A 59 -2.26 -2.27 12.36
CA LEU A 59 -3.68 -2.10 12.67
C LEU A 59 -4.06 -2.84 13.96
N MET A 60 -3.55 -4.05 14.17
CA MET A 60 -3.73 -4.79 15.43
C MET A 60 -3.12 -4.05 16.63
N ARG A 61 -1.89 -3.54 16.48
CA ARG A 61 -1.22 -2.72 17.51
C ARG A 61 -2.02 -1.47 17.86
N ASN A 62 -2.66 -0.86 16.87
CA ASN A 62 -3.48 0.33 17.04
C ASN A 62 -4.91 0.02 17.54
N ARG A 63 -5.28 -1.25 17.73
CA ARG A 63 -6.64 -1.69 18.08
C ARG A 63 -7.68 -1.11 17.12
N PHE A 64 -7.43 -1.27 15.83
CA PHE A 64 -8.32 -0.79 14.78
C PHE A 64 -9.77 -1.30 15.01
N PRO A 65 -10.81 -0.47 14.80
CA PRO A 65 -12.17 -0.76 15.27
C PRO A 65 -12.96 -1.76 14.40
N LEU A 66 -12.32 -2.41 13.43
CA LEU A 66 -12.91 -3.45 12.59
C LEU A 66 -12.05 -4.71 12.67
N GLU A 67 -12.68 -5.88 12.59
CA GLU A 67 -11.97 -7.16 12.46
C GLU A 67 -11.22 -7.17 11.13
N ILE A 68 -9.98 -7.65 11.14
CA ILE A 68 -9.12 -7.67 9.96
C ILE A 68 -8.96 -9.13 9.51
N PHE A 69 -9.39 -9.42 8.29
CA PHE A 69 -9.21 -10.73 7.69
C PHE A 69 -8.26 -10.62 6.50
N TRP A 70 -7.11 -11.28 6.59
CA TRP A 70 -5.99 -11.19 5.64
C TRP A 70 -5.88 -12.48 4.82
N GLU A 71 -5.52 -12.32 3.55
CA GLU A 71 -5.21 -13.37 2.57
C GLU A 71 -6.43 -14.24 2.16
N CYS A 72 -6.89 -14.04 0.93
CA CYS A 72 -8.03 -14.74 0.33
C CYS A 72 -9.26 -14.78 1.27
N PRO A 73 -9.82 -13.61 1.65
CA PRO A 73 -10.84 -13.54 2.69
C PRO A 73 -12.16 -14.26 2.32
N TYR A 74 -12.34 -14.65 1.05
CA TYR A 74 -13.56 -15.34 0.59
C TYR A 74 -13.22 -16.47 -0.40
N PRO A 75 -12.82 -17.65 0.09
CA PRO A 75 -12.51 -18.78 -0.80
C PRO A 75 -13.73 -19.22 -1.63
N ASP A 76 -14.95 -18.99 -1.12
CA ASP A 76 -16.21 -19.37 -1.78
C ASP A 76 -16.78 -18.27 -2.70
N GLN A 77 -16.21 -17.06 -2.67
CA GLN A 77 -16.60 -15.95 -3.57
C GLN A 77 -15.35 -15.40 -4.26
N PRO A 78 -14.80 -16.13 -5.25
CA PRO A 78 -13.54 -15.75 -5.91
C PRO A 78 -13.59 -14.38 -6.61
N THR A 79 -14.79 -13.86 -6.90
CA THR A 79 -14.99 -12.51 -7.45
C THR A 79 -14.79 -11.39 -6.44
N LEU A 80 -14.75 -11.69 -5.14
CA LEU A 80 -14.48 -10.75 -4.04
C LEU A 80 -13.10 -10.96 -3.41
N HIS A 81 -12.19 -11.62 -4.14
CA HIS A 81 -10.81 -11.77 -3.67
C HIS A 81 -10.13 -10.40 -3.54
N ALA A 82 -9.72 -10.12 -2.30
CA ALA A 82 -8.97 -8.93 -1.92
C ALA A 82 -7.77 -9.35 -1.06
N ASP A 83 -6.76 -8.50 -1.00
CA ASP A 83 -5.62 -8.72 -0.11
C ASP A 83 -6.03 -8.68 1.37
N MET A 84 -7.00 -7.82 1.71
CA MET A 84 -7.53 -7.66 3.06
C MET A 84 -9.02 -7.30 3.05
N ALA A 85 -9.78 -7.87 3.99
CA ALA A 85 -11.14 -7.45 4.30
C ALA A 85 -11.22 -6.87 5.71
N LEU A 86 -12.08 -5.87 5.88
CA LEU A 86 -12.44 -5.28 7.17
C LEU A 86 -13.89 -5.64 7.48
N LEU A 87 -14.11 -6.23 8.66
CA LEU A 87 -15.41 -6.74 9.07
C LEU A 87 -15.93 -5.98 10.29
N THR A 88 -17.24 -5.78 10.30
CA THR A 88 -17.99 -5.27 11.46
C THR A 88 -18.05 -6.33 12.58
N GLU A 89 -18.55 -5.95 13.75
CA GLU A 89 -18.68 -6.88 14.90
C GLU A 89 -19.58 -8.09 14.60
N ASP A 90 -20.59 -7.92 13.74
CA ASP A 90 -21.47 -9.00 13.24
C ASP A 90 -20.86 -9.77 12.05
N ARG A 91 -19.56 -9.58 11.80
CA ARG A 91 -18.76 -10.23 10.75
C ARG A 91 -19.31 -10.00 9.34
N GLN A 92 -19.99 -8.88 9.12
CA GLN A 92 -20.33 -8.40 7.78
C GLN A 92 -19.15 -7.64 7.19
N VAL A 93 -19.01 -7.70 5.88
CA VAL A 93 -17.90 -7.03 5.18
C VAL A 93 -18.19 -5.54 5.10
N ASP A 94 -17.44 -4.73 5.85
CA ASP A 94 -17.48 -3.27 5.73
C ASP A 94 -16.66 -2.80 4.53
N SER A 95 -15.44 -3.34 4.37
CA SER A 95 -14.54 -2.92 3.30
C SER A 95 -13.65 -4.02 2.74
N LEU A 96 -13.31 -3.90 1.46
CA LEU A 96 -12.29 -4.68 0.75
C LEU A 96 -11.13 -3.75 0.39
N ILE A 97 -9.89 -4.20 0.62
CA ILE A 97 -8.67 -3.44 0.40
C ILE A 97 -7.75 -4.23 -0.55
N GLU A 98 -7.36 -3.58 -1.63
CA GLU A 98 -6.26 -4.03 -2.49
C GLU A 98 -5.01 -3.22 -2.22
N TYR A 99 -3.86 -3.85 -2.32
CA TYR A 99 -2.56 -3.18 -2.31
C TYR A 99 -1.91 -3.34 -3.67
N LYS A 100 -1.25 -2.29 -4.16
CA LYS A 100 -0.51 -2.34 -5.43
C LYS A 100 0.84 -1.67 -5.34
N LEU A 101 1.88 -2.39 -5.75
CA LEU A 101 3.17 -1.81 -6.09
C LEU A 101 3.11 -1.17 -7.48
N TRP A 102 3.11 0.15 -7.55
CA TRP A 102 3.18 0.89 -8.81
C TRP A 102 4.62 1.03 -9.27
N LYS A 103 4.93 0.36 -10.39
CA LYS A 103 6.29 0.21 -10.93
C LYS A 103 6.47 0.86 -12.31
N TYR A 104 5.42 0.86 -13.14
CA TYR A 104 5.50 1.30 -14.53
C TYR A 104 4.59 2.49 -14.80
N GLU A 105 5.00 3.38 -15.70
CA GLU A 105 4.27 4.63 -16.01
C GLU A 105 2.81 4.42 -16.46
N ASP A 106 2.46 3.25 -17.00
CA ASP A 106 1.13 2.96 -17.55
C ASP A 106 0.09 2.50 -16.52
N ALA A 107 0.48 2.35 -15.25
CA ALA A 107 -0.37 1.94 -14.13
C ALA A 107 -1.20 0.68 -14.41
N LYS A 108 -0.68 -0.24 -15.23
CA LYS A 108 -1.41 -1.44 -15.67
C LYS A 108 -1.81 -2.33 -14.49
N GLU A 109 -0.97 -2.42 -13.47
CA GLU A 109 -1.20 -3.13 -12.21
C GLU A 109 -2.42 -2.61 -11.44
N ILE A 110 -2.73 -1.31 -11.54
CA ILE A 110 -3.85 -0.68 -10.86
C ILE A 110 -5.15 -0.91 -11.62
N ARG A 111 -5.09 -0.84 -12.96
CA ARG A 111 -6.26 -0.97 -13.84
C ARG A 111 -7.04 -2.26 -13.61
N GLY A 112 -6.33 -3.38 -13.44
CA GLY A 112 -6.96 -4.69 -13.25
C GLY A 112 -7.92 -4.73 -12.07
N ASP A 113 -7.51 -4.21 -10.91
CA ASP A 113 -8.35 -4.20 -9.70
C ASP A 113 -9.46 -3.17 -9.76
N VAL A 114 -9.20 -1.99 -10.35
CA VAL A 114 -10.25 -1.00 -10.58
C VAL A 114 -11.36 -1.60 -11.46
N GLU A 115 -11.01 -2.28 -12.55
CA GLU A 115 -11.98 -2.96 -13.42
C GLU A 115 -12.69 -4.13 -12.74
N LYS A 116 -11.97 -4.91 -11.91
CA LYS A 116 -12.54 -6.01 -11.11
C LYS A 116 -13.70 -5.52 -10.24
N TYR A 117 -13.47 -4.43 -9.50
CA TYR A 117 -14.46 -3.90 -8.57
C TYR A 117 -15.58 -3.10 -9.23
N GLN A 118 -15.35 -2.52 -10.40
CA GLN A 118 -16.42 -1.93 -11.21
C GLN A 118 -17.45 -2.97 -11.68
N ARG A 119 -17.02 -4.21 -11.88
CA ARG A 119 -17.90 -5.33 -12.29
C ARG A 119 -18.49 -6.09 -11.10
N SER A 120 -18.06 -5.78 -9.88
CA SER A 120 -18.52 -6.44 -8.66
C SER A 120 -19.89 -5.90 -8.23
N SER A 121 -20.75 -6.79 -7.74
CA SER A 121 -22.02 -6.43 -7.10
C SER A 121 -21.86 -6.01 -5.63
N PHE A 122 -20.65 -6.04 -5.08
CA PHE A 122 -20.37 -5.69 -3.69
C PHE A 122 -20.68 -4.21 -3.40
N GLN A 123 -21.47 -3.99 -2.35
CA GLN A 123 -21.98 -2.66 -1.98
C GLN A 123 -21.17 -1.98 -0.86
N GLY A 124 -20.23 -2.68 -0.23
CA GLY A 124 -19.38 -2.13 0.82
C GLY A 124 -18.25 -1.24 0.29
N GLY A 125 -17.39 -0.77 1.19
CA GLY A 125 -16.23 0.03 0.86
C GLY A 125 -15.22 -0.74 0.01
N LYS A 126 -14.73 -0.14 -1.07
CA LYS A 126 -13.72 -0.73 -1.95
C LYS A 126 -12.56 0.23 -2.01
N TYR A 127 -11.38 -0.18 -1.55
CA TYR A 127 -10.21 0.68 -1.45
C TYR A 127 -9.02 0.08 -2.16
N LEU A 128 -8.18 0.96 -2.70
CA LEU A 128 -6.91 0.62 -3.32
C LEU A 128 -5.81 1.44 -2.64
N VAL A 129 -4.82 0.75 -2.10
CA VAL A 129 -3.62 1.33 -1.51
C VAL A 129 -2.47 1.14 -2.50
N ILE A 130 -1.92 2.23 -3.00
CA ILE A 130 -0.85 2.22 -3.99
C ILE A 130 0.45 2.63 -3.33
N PHE A 131 1.51 1.87 -3.58
CA PHE A 131 2.88 2.19 -3.21
C PHE A 131 3.70 2.43 -4.48
N GLU A 132 4.06 3.68 -4.74
CA GLU A 132 4.86 4.07 -5.89
C GLU A 132 6.34 4.11 -5.49
N VAL A 133 7.11 3.11 -5.93
CA VAL A 133 8.47 2.86 -5.42
C VAL A 133 9.59 3.50 -6.24
N TYR A 134 9.33 3.90 -7.49
CA TYR A 134 10.34 4.53 -8.36
C TYR A 134 10.31 6.06 -8.32
N GLY A 135 9.32 6.63 -7.64
CA GLY A 135 9.13 8.06 -7.49
C GLY A 135 8.70 8.76 -8.78
N GLY A 136 8.57 10.08 -8.68
CA GLY A 136 8.02 10.93 -9.71
C GLY A 136 7.50 12.21 -9.07
N ASP A 137 6.89 13.06 -9.89
CA ASP A 137 6.18 14.24 -9.38
C ASP A 137 4.89 13.79 -8.69
N PHE A 138 4.79 14.06 -7.38
CA PHE A 138 3.70 13.57 -6.55
C PHE A 138 2.33 14.11 -6.99
N ASP A 139 2.29 15.34 -7.47
CA ASP A 139 1.06 16.00 -7.92
C ASP A 139 0.65 15.51 -9.31
N ALA A 140 1.60 15.45 -10.25
CA ALA A 140 1.35 14.92 -11.59
C ALA A 140 0.89 13.45 -11.55
N ASN A 141 1.51 12.62 -10.71
CA ASN A 141 1.12 11.22 -10.57
C ASN A 141 -0.27 11.08 -9.95
N THR A 142 -0.61 11.94 -9.00
CA THR A 142 -1.97 11.97 -8.42
C THR A 142 -3.01 12.35 -9.46
N GLU A 143 -2.73 13.39 -10.25
CA GLU A 143 -3.62 13.81 -11.33
C GLU A 143 -3.79 12.70 -12.38
N TYR A 144 -2.69 12.06 -12.79
CA TYR A 144 -2.70 10.92 -13.70
C TYR A 144 -3.59 9.78 -13.19
N LEU A 145 -3.48 9.40 -11.92
CA LEU A 145 -4.30 8.34 -11.32
C LEU A 145 -5.80 8.70 -11.37
N LEU A 146 -6.15 9.93 -11.01
CA LEU A 146 -7.55 10.37 -10.97
C LEU A 146 -8.16 10.55 -12.36
N GLN A 147 -7.37 10.99 -13.35
CA GLN A 147 -7.80 11.09 -14.75
C GLN A 147 -7.94 9.71 -15.41
N SER A 148 -7.00 8.79 -15.13
CA SER A 148 -7.01 7.44 -15.70
C SER A 148 -8.12 6.58 -15.14
N PHE A 149 -8.55 6.83 -13.90
CA PHE A 149 -9.55 6.04 -13.19
C PHE A 149 -10.70 6.94 -12.66
N PRO A 150 -11.62 7.41 -13.52
CA PRO A 150 -12.64 8.41 -13.13
C PRO A 150 -13.63 7.92 -12.04
N ASN A 151 -13.71 6.61 -11.83
CA ASN A 151 -14.54 5.98 -10.80
C ASN A 151 -13.84 5.85 -9.43
N VAL A 152 -12.64 6.42 -9.26
CA VAL A 152 -11.99 6.48 -7.96
C VAL A 152 -11.97 7.90 -7.41
N SER A 153 -11.82 8.02 -6.10
CA SER A 153 -11.58 9.27 -5.40
C SER A 153 -10.41 9.11 -4.46
N LEU A 154 -9.54 10.13 -4.41
CA LEU A 154 -8.45 10.18 -3.45
C LEU A 154 -9.03 10.31 -2.02
N VAL A 155 -8.66 9.38 -1.15
CA VAL A 155 -8.94 9.46 0.30
C VAL A 155 -7.81 10.21 0.97
N ASN A 156 -6.57 9.76 0.76
CA ASN A 156 -5.39 10.40 1.32
C ASN A 156 -4.13 10.01 0.52
N ARG A 157 -3.06 10.79 0.65
CA ARG A 157 -1.74 10.49 0.08
C ARG A 157 -0.64 11.06 0.95
N THR A 158 0.51 10.40 0.98
CA THR A 158 1.72 10.86 1.68
C THR A 158 2.96 10.35 0.98
N THR A 159 4.12 10.87 1.36
CA THR A 159 5.40 10.30 0.98
C THR A 159 6.11 9.73 2.21
N ILE A 160 6.94 8.70 2.00
CA ILE A 160 7.96 8.27 2.95
C ILE A 160 9.31 8.26 2.25
N ALA A 161 10.37 8.57 3.00
CA ALA A 161 11.72 8.46 2.49
C ALA A 161 12.19 7.00 2.60
N SER A 162 12.83 6.48 1.56
CA SER A 162 13.50 5.18 1.59
C SER A 162 14.90 5.31 1.02
N VAL A 163 15.87 4.59 1.59
CA VAL A 163 17.28 4.67 1.16
C VAL A 163 17.61 3.52 0.23
N PHE A 164 18.22 3.86 -0.89
CA PHE A 164 18.69 2.95 -1.93
C PHE A 164 20.20 3.15 -2.10
N TYR A 165 20.94 2.09 -2.38
CA TYR A 165 22.35 2.23 -2.75
C TYR A 165 22.47 2.41 -4.26
N ASP A 166 22.95 3.57 -4.70
CA ASP A 166 23.26 3.85 -6.10
C ASP A 166 24.62 3.23 -6.42
N THR A 167 24.62 2.07 -7.09
CA THR A 167 25.85 1.36 -7.44
C THR A 167 26.72 2.12 -8.43
N ALA A 168 26.15 2.98 -9.27
CA ALA A 168 26.90 3.81 -10.21
C ALA A 168 27.64 4.94 -9.48
N LYS A 169 27.01 5.54 -8.46
CA LYS A 169 27.62 6.61 -7.63
C LYS A 169 28.37 6.09 -6.41
N GLN A 170 28.22 4.81 -6.09
CA GLN A 170 28.76 4.16 -4.90
C GLN A 170 28.37 4.87 -3.59
N CYS A 171 27.12 5.32 -3.51
CA CYS A 171 26.62 6.01 -2.33
C CYS A 171 25.14 5.71 -2.07
N ASP A 172 24.72 5.94 -0.83
CA ASP A 172 23.32 5.90 -0.45
C ASP A 172 22.59 7.13 -1.00
N VAL A 173 21.42 6.90 -1.59
CA VAL A 173 20.52 7.93 -2.10
C VAL A 173 19.14 7.73 -1.48
N THR A 174 18.54 8.83 -1.02
CA THR A 174 17.16 8.82 -0.56
C THR A 174 16.22 9.01 -1.75
N LYS A 175 15.27 8.10 -1.91
CA LYS A 175 14.13 8.26 -2.81
C LYS A 175 12.84 8.37 -2.02
N GLN A 176 11.86 9.03 -2.60
CA GLN A 176 10.52 9.08 -2.03
C GLN A 176 9.70 7.90 -2.54
N ILE A 177 8.96 7.29 -1.63
CA ILE A 177 7.90 6.35 -1.95
C ILE A 177 6.59 7.06 -1.69
N HIS A 178 5.81 7.23 -2.75
CA HIS A 178 4.51 7.88 -2.65
C HIS A 178 3.46 6.82 -2.33
N ILE A 179 2.63 7.12 -1.34
CA ILE A 179 1.57 6.23 -0.86
C ILE A 179 0.25 6.93 -1.15
N TYR A 180 -0.65 6.23 -1.83
CA TYR A 180 -1.99 6.72 -2.13
C TYR A 180 -3.02 5.76 -1.57
N MET A 181 -4.08 6.27 -0.95
CA MET A 181 -5.27 5.51 -0.65
C MET A 181 -6.42 6.08 -1.46
N LEU A 182 -6.96 5.26 -2.35
CA LEU A 182 -8.05 5.58 -3.24
C LEU A 182 -9.29 4.79 -2.80
N ARG A 183 -10.46 5.40 -2.95
CA ARG A 183 -11.75 4.75 -2.78
C ARG A 183 -12.39 4.57 -4.14
N MET A 184 -12.85 3.37 -4.44
CA MET A 184 -13.59 3.05 -5.66
C MET A 184 -15.09 3.27 -5.43
N LYS A 185 -15.76 3.90 -6.40
CA LYS A 185 -17.22 4.06 -6.43
C LYS A 185 -17.90 2.74 -6.79
#